data_AF-A0AAJ1U1V1-F1
#
_entry.id   AF-A0AAJ1U1V1-F1
#
_cell.length_a   1.000
_cell.length_b   1.000
_cell.length_c   1.000
_cell.angle_alpha   90.00
_cell.angle_beta   90.00
_cell.angle_gamma   90.00
#
_symmetry.space_group_name_H-M   'P 1'
#
loop_
_entity.id
_entity.type
_entity.pdbx_description
1 polymer ?
#
loop_
_entity_poly.entity_id
_entity_poly.type
_entity_poly.pdbx_seq_one_letter_code
_entity_poly.pdbx_strand_id
1 'polypeptide(L)' 'MSGEETPAAAETTARPLLRVVNGDATPEEVAAVVAVFAALGSAAPAPAARRTPEWAAPRRALRGPHHAGAGAWRASGLPR' A
#
# COMPACT_ATOMS: atom_id res chain seq x y z
N MET A 1 30.68 6.67 49.14
CA MET A 1 29.84 7.68 48.46
C MET A 1 30.44 7.82 47.07
N SER A 2 29.84 7.45 45.94
CA SER A 2 28.46 7.18 45.54
C SER A 2 28.55 6.09 44.46
N GLY A 3 27.75 5.02 44.51
CA GLY A 3 26.42 5.04 43.92
C GLY A 3 26.51 4.84 42.40
N GLU A 4 26.91 3.65 41.95
CA GLU A 4 26.69 3.23 40.56
C GLU A 4 25.18 3.02 40.36
N GLU A 5 24.51 4.04 39.86
CA GLU A 5 23.12 3.94 39.44
C GLU A 5 23.11 3.37 38.01
N THR A 6 23.18 2.04 37.92
CA THR A 6 22.78 1.30 36.72
C THR A 6 21.30 1.58 36.51
N PRO A 7 20.85 2.24 35.42
CA PRO A 7 19.43 2.30 35.15
C PRO A 7 18.99 0.87 34.84
N ALA A 8 18.24 0.29 35.77
CA ALA A 8 17.48 -0.93 35.56
C ALA A 8 16.68 -0.72 34.27
N ALA A 9 17.04 -1.47 33.23
CA ALA A 9 16.29 -1.54 32.00
C ALA A 9 14.84 -1.85 32.39
N ALA A 10 13.95 -0.86 32.20
CA ALA A 10 12.54 -1.01 32.48
C ALA A 10 11.99 -2.09 31.56
N GLU A 11 11.90 -3.31 32.09
CA GLU A 11 11.13 -4.40 31.50
C GLU A 11 9.65 -3.99 31.55
N THR A 12 9.24 -3.17 30.59
CA THR A 12 7.83 -3.00 30.29
C THR A 12 7.39 -4.31 29.66
N THR A 13 6.90 -5.26 30.46
CA THR A 13 6.21 -6.44 29.97
C THR A 13 4.93 -5.97 29.28
N ALA A 14 5.06 -5.59 28.00
CA ALA A 14 3.93 -5.19 27.19
C ALA A 14 2.96 -6.37 27.08
N ARG A 15 1.70 -6.16 27.45
CA ARG A 15 0.67 -7.20 27.35
C ARG A 15 0.57 -7.65 25.88
N PRO A 16 0.55 -8.96 25.61
CA PRO A 16 0.50 -9.44 24.23
C PRO A 16 -0.81 -9.01 23.57
N LEU A 17 -0.71 -8.51 22.33
CA LEU A 17 -1.86 -8.10 21.52
C LEU A 17 -2.76 -9.30 21.15
N LEU A 18 -2.16 -10.49 21.01
CA LEU A 18 -2.85 -11.74 20.71
C LEU A 18 -2.39 -12.82 21.69
N ARG A 19 -3.34 -13.61 22.19
CA ARG A 19 -3.07 -14.76 23.06
C ARG A 19 -3.63 -16.03 22.41
N VAL A 20 -2.77 -17.02 22.23
CA VAL A 20 -3.18 -18.36 21.79
C VAL A 20 -3.85 -19.06 22.97
N VAL A 21 -5.10 -19.51 22.78
CA VAL A 21 -5.91 -20.13 23.84
C VAL A 21 -5.98 -21.65 23.69
N ASN A 22 -5.83 -22.15 22.46
CA ASN A 22 -5.76 -23.57 22.12
C ASN A 22 -4.53 -23.80 21.23
N GLY A 23 -3.64 -24.71 21.62
CA GLY A 23 -2.44 -25.07 20.87
C GLY A 23 -2.66 -26.16 19.83
N ASP A 24 -3.76 -26.91 19.92
CA ASP A 24 -4.05 -28.10 19.10
C ASP A 24 -5.05 -27.79 17.97
N ALA A 25 -5.09 -26.54 17.50
CA ALA A 25 -5.93 -26.16 16.36
C ALA A 25 -5.54 -26.95 15.11
N THR A 26 -6.53 -27.39 14.33
CA THR A 26 -6.24 -28.13 13.10
C THR A 26 -5.60 -27.21 12.04
N PRO A 27 -4.88 -27.76 11.05
CA PRO A 27 -4.32 -26.96 9.97
C PRO A 27 -5.36 -26.09 9.25
N GLU A 28 -6.58 -26.60 9.08
CA GLU A 28 -7.71 -25.89 8.45
C GLU A 28 -8.17 -24.71 9.30
N GLU A 29 -8.23 -24.86 10.63
CA GLU A 29 -8.61 -23.79 11.55
C GLU A 29 -7.56 -22.67 11.56
N VAL A 30 -6.28 -23.03 11.56
CA VAL A 30 -5.19 -22.04 11.43
C VAL A 30 -5.31 -21.29 10.10
N ALA A 31 -5.56 -22.00 9.00
CA ALA A 31 -5.74 -21.38 7.69
C ALA A 31 -6.93 -20.41 7.66
N ALA A 32 -8.05 -20.76 8.31
CA ALA A 32 -9.22 -19.89 8.40
C ALA A 32 -8.90 -18.57 9.12
N VAL A 33 -8.19 -18.63 10.27
CA VAL A 33 -7.78 -17.44 11.01
C VAL A 33 -6.84 -16.56 10.19
N VAL A 34 -5.85 -17.16 9.52
CA VAL A 34 -4.91 -16.44 8.63
C VAL A 34 -5.67 -15.78 7.47
N ALA A 35 -6.62 -16.46 6.85
CA ALA A 35 -7.42 -15.92 5.75
C ALA A 35 -8.21 -14.67 6.17
N VAL A 36 -8.81 -14.69 7.36
CA VAL A 36 -9.55 -13.52 7.90
C VAL A 36 -8.60 -12.34 8.12
N PHE A 37 -7.44 -12.55 8.75
CA PHE A 37 -6.48 -11.46 8.96
C PHE A 37 -5.90 -10.92 7.65
N ALA A 38 -5.63 -11.80 6.68
CA ALA A 38 -5.21 -11.39 5.35
C ALA A 38 -6.29 -10.54 4.66
N ALA A 39 -7.57 -10.92 4.76
CA ALA A 39 -8.67 -10.15 4.20
C ALA A 39 -8.81 -8.76 4.85
N LEU A 40 -8.62 -8.65 6.16
CA LEU A 40 -8.64 -7.37 6.89
C LEU A 40 -7.47 -6.45 6.47
N GLY A 41 -6.29 -7.01 6.19
CA GLY A 41 -5.12 -6.26 5.73
C GLY A 41 -5.07 -5.99 4.22
N SER A 42 -5.88 -6.69 3.43
CA SER A 42 -5.86 -6.67 1.95
C SER A 42 -6.76 -5.60 1.33
N ALA A 43 -6.97 -4.47 2.01
CA ALA A 43 -7.45 -3.27 1.33
C ALA A 43 -6.29 -2.70 0.47
N ALA A 44 -5.84 -3.47 -0.53
CA ALA A 44 -4.95 -2.97 -1.55
C ALA A 44 -5.66 -1.78 -2.20
N PRO A 45 -5.03 -0.59 -2.26
CA PRO A 45 -5.64 0.53 -2.93
C PRO A 45 -5.95 0.11 -4.36
N ALA A 46 -7.17 0.43 -4.81
CA ALA A 46 -7.58 0.16 -6.18
C ALA A 46 -6.46 0.64 -7.12
N PRO A 47 -6.06 -0.16 -8.12
CA PRO A 47 -5.00 0.24 -9.03
C PRO A 47 -5.35 1.60 -9.62
N ALA A 48 -4.39 2.53 -9.58
CA ALA A 48 -4.60 3.87 -10.09
C ALA A 48 -5.16 3.78 -11.52
N ALA A 49 -6.21 4.55 -11.80
CA ALA A 49 -6.81 4.58 -13.12
C ALA A 49 -5.71 4.85 -14.15
N ARG A 50 -5.54 3.94 -15.12
CA ARG A 50 -4.53 4.08 -16.15
C ARG A 50 -4.86 5.33 -16.96
N ARG A 51 -4.01 6.35 -16.90
CA ARG A 51 -4.15 7.55 -17.73
C ARG A 51 -3.97 7.15 -19.19
N THR A 52 -4.95 7.51 -20.02
CA THR A 52 -4.76 7.47 -21.48
C THR A 52 -3.67 8.46 -21.83
N PRO A 53 -2.61 8.04 -22.54
CA PRO A 53 -1.58 8.97 -22.95
C PRO A 53 -2.20 10.00 -23.91
N GLU A 54 -1.74 11.24 -23.84
CA GLU A 54 -2.35 12.36 -24.59
C GLU A 54 -2.38 12.15 -26.11
N TRP A 55 -1.46 11.37 -26.66
CA TRP A 55 -1.44 11.00 -28.07
C TRP A 55 -2.61 10.09 -28.46
N ALA A 56 -3.15 9.30 -27.53
CA ALA A 56 -4.28 8.39 -27.72
C ALA A 56 -5.64 9.00 -27.30
N ALA A 57 -5.69 10.30 -27.00
CA ALA A 57 -6.93 10.96 -26.60
C ALA A 57 -7.97 10.95 -27.74
N PRO A 58 -9.24 10.54 -27.51
CA PRO A 58 -10.25 10.45 -28.56
C PRO A 58 -10.50 11.75 -29.34
N ARG A 59 -10.33 12.90 -28.69
CA ARG A 59 -10.43 14.24 -29.34
C ARG A 59 -9.47 14.41 -30.53
N ARG A 60 -8.38 13.64 -30.61
CA ARG A 60 -7.42 13.67 -31.73
C ARG A 60 -7.88 12.86 -32.94
N ALA A 61 -8.87 11.97 -32.79
CA ALA A 61 -9.50 11.30 -33.93
C ALA A 61 -10.34 12.27 -34.78
N LEU A 62 -10.67 13.44 -34.20
CA LEU A 62 -11.33 14.54 -34.88
C LEU A 62 -10.26 15.55 -35.35
N ARG A 63 -10.49 16.15 -36.52
CA ARG A 63 -9.61 17.21 -37.03
C ARG A 63 -9.78 18.47 -36.17
N GLY A 64 -8.74 18.84 -35.44
CA GLY A 64 -8.69 20.05 -34.62
C GLY A 64 -7.40 20.84 -34.85
N PRO A 65 -7.35 22.10 -34.39
CA PRO A 65 -6.14 22.92 -34.46
C PRO A 65 -5.04 22.35 -33.55
N HIS A 66 -3.79 22.44 -34.00
CA HIS A 66 -2.63 22.17 -33.16
C HIS A 66 -2.23 23.44 -32.41
N HIS A 67 -2.13 23.35 -31.08
CA HIS A 67 -1.69 24.46 -30.25
C HIS A 67 -0.20 24.36 -29.96
N ALA A 68 0.55 25.42 -30.27
CA ALA A 68 1.92 25.58 -29.79
C ALA A 68 1.88 26.04 -28.32
N GLY A 69 2.75 25.46 -27.48
CA GLY A 69 2.79 25.81 -26.07
C GLY A 69 3.63 24.85 -25.23
N ALA A 70 3.82 25.19 -23.95
CA ALA A 70 4.56 24.37 -23.00
C ALA A 70 3.99 22.94 -22.94
N GLY A 71 4.85 21.94 -23.19
CA GLY A 71 4.47 20.53 -23.18
C GLY A 71 3.72 20.03 -24.42
N ALA A 72 3.48 20.87 -25.44
CA ALA A 72 2.82 20.46 -26.69
C ALA A 72 3.64 19.38 -27.45
N TRP A 73 4.96 19.53 -27.50
CA TRP A 73 5.85 18.53 -28.10
C TRP A 73 5.85 17.20 -27.33
N ARG A 74 5.76 17.23 -25.99
CA ARG A 74 5.64 15.97 -25.21
C ARG A 74 4.29 15.30 -25.45
N ALA A 75 3.21 16.09 -25.54
CA ALA A 75 1.86 15.57 -25.76
C ALA A 75 1.65 14.92 -27.13
N SER A 76 2.55 15.09 -28.10
CA SER A 76 2.44 14.47 -29.43
C SER A 76 2.85 13.00 -29.46
N GLY A 77 3.67 12.53 -28.52
CA GLY A 77 4.17 11.15 -28.58
C GLY A 77 4.79 10.59 -27.29
N LEU A 78 4.92 11.38 -26.23
CA LEU A 78 5.47 10.90 -24.96
C LEU A 78 4.36 10.58 -23.95
N PRO A 79 4.54 9.56 -23.09
CA PRO A 79 3.66 9.31 -21.96
C PRO A 79 3.68 10.50 -20.98
N ARG A 80 2.55 10.74 -20.31
CA ARG A 80 2.45 11.62 -19.14
C ARG A 80 2.09 10.79 -17.91
#